data_AF-A0A194S2W3-F1
#
_entry.id   AF-A0A194S2W3-F1
#
_cell.length_a   1.000
_cell.length_b   1.000
_cell.length_c   1.000
_cell.angle_alpha   90.00
_cell.angle_beta   90.00
_cell.angle_gamma   90.00
#
_symmetry.space_group_name_H-M   'P 1'
#
loop_
_entity.id
_entity.type
_entity.pdbx_description
1 polymer ?
#
loop_
_entity_poly.entity_id
_entity_poly.type
_entity_poly.pdbx_seq_one_letter_code
_entity_poly.pdbx_strand_id
1 'polypeptide(L)'
;MSATRARHGAEDEEIAYRLQVMGAREGFIKGALVGGTLMALANWRFPWVQRQTLAGKTCVASWVAIFGMVTHADHYLLEWEQQHRVQSERWRTMARNELAAKGTVPSETAMRAWKASYDAKLRATRDAQTTAPESPAAAAAPAGIASVEGGRSQVLQELEAAKHEKEGGVDAPNA
;
A
#
# COMPACT_ATOMS: atom_id res chain seq x y z
N MET A 1 24.04 -1.54 -18.05
CA MET A 1 22.74 -0.87 -17.82
C MET A 1 21.52 -1.80 -17.89
N SER A 2 21.60 -3.00 -18.49
CA SER A 2 20.43 -3.90 -18.64
C SER A 2 20.09 -4.73 -17.39
N ALA A 3 21.07 -5.12 -16.58
CA ALA A 3 20.85 -5.95 -15.39
C ALA A 3 20.03 -5.23 -14.30
N THR A 4 20.29 -3.94 -14.07
CA THR A 4 19.55 -3.13 -13.09
C THR A 4 18.08 -2.97 -13.51
N ARG A 5 17.80 -2.73 -14.79
CA ARG A 5 16.43 -2.60 -15.31
C ARG A 5 15.64 -3.92 -15.22
N ALA A 6 16.29 -5.05 -15.50
CA ALA A 6 15.67 -6.37 -15.39
C ALA A 6 15.32 -6.72 -13.92
N ARG A 7 16.18 -6.34 -12.97
CA ARG A 7 15.93 -6.54 -11.53
C ARG A 7 14.77 -5.67 -11.02
N HIS A 8 14.71 -4.40 -11.42
CA HIS A 8 13.60 -3.52 -11.05
C HIS A 8 12.26 -4.03 -11.60
N GLY A 9 12.24 -4.55 -12.84
CA GLY A 9 11.03 -5.12 -13.42
C GLY A 9 10.50 -6.35 -12.67
N ALA A 10 11.38 -7.23 -12.20
CA ALA A 10 10.96 -8.41 -11.42
C ALA A 10 10.43 -8.03 -10.02
N GLU A 11 11.03 -7.01 -9.39
CA GLU A 11 10.59 -6.49 -8.10
C GLU A 11 9.22 -5.78 -8.22
N ASP A 12 9.01 -5.00 -9.29
CA ASP A 12 7.71 -4.36 -9.58
C ASP A 12 6.60 -5.39 -9.85
N GLU A 13 6.92 -6.50 -10.53
CA GLU A 13 5.97 -7.57 -10.83
C GLU A 13 5.54 -8.35 -9.57
N GLU A 14 6.48 -8.65 -8.67
CA GLU A 14 6.17 -9.31 -7.39
C GLU A 14 5.27 -8.41 -6.51
N ILE A 15 5.54 -7.10 -6.49
CA ILE A 15 4.73 -6.12 -5.74
C ILE A 15 3.31 -6.05 -6.33
N ALA A 16 3.19 -5.96 -7.66
CA ALA A 16 1.89 -5.93 -8.33
C ALA A 16 1.08 -7.20 -8.05
N TYR A 17 1.71 -8.38 -8.10
CA TYR A 17 1.07 -9.65 -7.80
C TYR A 17 0.54 -9.71 -6.36
N ARG A 18 1.37 -9.34 -5.38
CA ARG A 18 0.96 -9.33 -3.97
C ARG A 18 -0.19 -8.36 -3.73
N LEU A 19 -0.15 -7.19 -4.36
CA LEU A 19 -1.21 -6.20 -4.25
C LEU A 19 -2.54 -6.70 -4.83
N GLN A 20 -2.49 -7.34 -5.99
CA GLN A 20 -3.67 -7.92 -6.62
C GLN A 20 -4.27 -9.04 -5.77
N VAL A 21 -3.44 -9.91 -5.18
CA VAL A 21 -3.90 -10.98 -4.28
C VAL A 21 -4.57 -10.40 -3.03
N MET A 22 -4.02 -9.33 -2.45
CA MET A 22 -4.63 -8.65 -1.29
C MET A 22 -5.96 -8.00 -1.67
N GLY A 23 -6.01 -7.23 -2.76
CA GLY A 23 -7.23 -6.60 -3.26
C GLY A 23 -8.31 -7.62 -3.60
N ALA A 24 -7.93 -8.75 -4.22
CA ALA A 24 -8.83 -9.84 -4.54
C ALA A 24 -9.43 -10.49 -3.28
N ARG A 25 -8.62 -10.76 -2.25
CA ARG A 25 -9.10 -11.34 -0.97
C ARG A 25 -10.09 -10.40 -0.29
N GLU A 26 -9.75 -9.12 -0.20
CA GLU A 26 -10.60 -8.11 0.44
C GLU A 26 -11.90 -7.91 -0.35
N GLY A 27 -11.82 -7.87 -1.69
CA GLY A 27 -12.97 -7.78 -2.58
C GLY A 27 -13.89 -9.00 -2.51
N PHE A 28 -13.33 -10.21 -2.42
CA PHE A 28 -14.10 -11.43 -2.26
C PHE A 28 -14.88 -11.45 -0.94
N ILE A 29 -14.24 -11.08 0.17
CA ILE A 29 -14.89 -11.04 1.48
C ILE A 29 -16.03 -10.00 1.48
N LYS A 30 -15.77 -8.78 0.98
CA LYS A 30 -16.79 -7.72 0.88
C LYS A 30 -17.94 -8.14 -0.04
N GLY A 31 -17.62 -8.72 -1.20
CA GLY A 31 -18.61 -9.21 -2.16
C GLY A 31 -19.46 -10.36 -1.61
N ALA A 32 -18.85 -11.30 -0.88
CA ALA A 32 -19.56 -12.40 -0.22
C ALA A 32 -20.47 -11.91 0.91
N LEU A 33 -20.04 -10.92 1.70
CA LEU A 33 -20.87 -10.29 2.73
C LEU A 33 -22.06 -9.57 2.09
N VAL A 34 -21.83 -8.72 1.09
CA VAL A 34 -22.91 -7.99 0.40
C VAL A 34 -23.87 -8.97 -0.28
N GLY A 35 -23.36 -9.91 -1.07
CA GLY A 35 -24.17 -10.92 -1.75
C GLY A 35 -24.95 -11.81 -0.79
N GLY A 36 -24.31 -12.24 0.29
CA GLY A 36 -24.92 -13.05 1.35
C GLY A 36 -26.04 -12.30 2.08
N THR A 37 -25.79 -11.06 2.51
CA THR A 37 -26.81 -10.23 3.17
C THR A 37 -27.98 -9.91 2.24
N LEU A 38 -27.69 -9.56 0.98
CA LEU A 38 -28.72 -9.25 0.00
C LEU A 38 -29.59 -10.48 -0.29
N MET A 39 -28.98 -11.67 -0.35
CA MET A 39 -29.72 -12.91 -0.57
C MET A 39 -30.51 -13.35 0.67
N ALA A 40 -29.98 -13.13 1.88
CA ALA A 40 -30.71 -13.35 3.12
C ALA A 40 -31.96 -12.45 3.22
N LEU A 41 -31.82 -11.16 2.87
CA LEU A 41 -32.93 -10.21 2.82
C LEU A 41 -33.97 -10.59 1.75
N ALA A 42 -33.52 -10.99 0.56
CA ALA A 42 -34.41 -11.45 -0.50
C ALA A 42 -35.20 -12.70 -0.10
N ASN A 43 -34.56 -13.64 0.59
CA ASN A 43 -35.19 -14.84 1.11
C ASN A 43 -36.21 -14.53 2.23
N TRP A 44 -35.97 -13.52 3.06
CA TRP A 44 -36.93 -13.10 4.09
C TRP A 44 -38.12 -12.33 3.51
N ARG A 45 -37.88 -11.45 2.53
CA ARG A 45 -38.91 -10.56 1.97
C ARG A 45 -39.84 -11.23 0.96
N PHE A 46 -39.32 -12.12 0.12
CA PHE A 46 -40.07 -12.65 -1.03
C PHE A 46 -40.35 -14.15 -0.90
N PRO A 47 -41.62 -14.56 -0.70
CA PRO A 47 -41.99 -15.97 -0.58
C PRO A 47 -41.75 -16.78 -1.86
N TRP A 48 -41.64 -16.12 -3.02
CA TRP A 48 -41.23 -16.76 -4.27
C TRP A 48 -39.77 -17.22 -4.25
N VAL A 49 -38.87 -16.42 -3.68
CA VAL A 49 -37.44 -16.76 -3.54
C VAL A 49 -37.26 -17.91 -2.55
N GLN A 50 -38.11 -18.01 -1.52
CA GLN A 50 -38.09 -19.13 -0.56
C GLN A 50 -38.30 -20.49 -1.24
N ARG A 51 -39.12 -20.54 -2.31
CA ARG A 51 -39.42 -21.76 -3.05
C ARG A 51 -38.33 -22.19 -4.05
N GLN A 52 -37.32 -21.35 -4.29
CA GLN A 52 -36.23 -21.67 -5.21
C GLN A 52 -35.14 -22.54 -4.57
N THR A 53 -34.42 -23.30 -5.42
CA THR A 53 -33.36 -24.22 -4.99
C THR A 53 -32.23 -23.46 -4.29
N LEU A 54 -31.72 -24.05 -3.20
CA LEU A 54 -30.56 -23.52 -2.46
C LEU A 54 -29.34 -23.31 -3.37
N ALA A 55 -29.13 -24.21 -4.33
CA ALA A 55 -28.06 -24.13 -5.32
C ALA A 55 -28.16 -22.87 -6.21
N GLY A 56 -29.36 -22.47 -6.62
CA GLY A 56 -29.54 -21.24 -7.38
C GLY A 56 -29.14 -20.00 -6.57
N LYS A 57 -29.47 -20.01 -5.27
CA LYS A 57 -29.16 -18.88 -4.38
C LYS A 57 -27.67 -18.73 -4.13
N THR A 58 -26.98 -19.85 -3.89
CA THR A 58 -25.53 -19.84 -3.70
C THR A 58 -24.78 -19.52 -4.99
N CYS A 59 -25.32 -19.92 -6.15
CA CYS A 59 -24.78 -19.52 -7.45
C CYS A 59 -24.83 -17.99 -7.64
N VAL A 60 -25.96 -17.35 -7.35
CA VAL A 60 -26.05 -15.88 -7.44
C VAL A 60 -25.12 -15.20 -6.43
N ALA A 61 -25.05 -15.72 -5.20
CA ALA A 61 -24.15 -15.19 -4.18
C ALA A 61 -22.66 -15.33 -4.59
N SER A 62 -22.27 -16.44 -5.21
CA SER A 62 -20.89 -16.64 -5.69
C SER A 62 -20.58 -15.72 -6.87
N TRP A 63 -21.52 -15.47 -7.77
CA TRP A 63 -21.38 -14.47 -8.83
C TRP A 63 -21.09 -13.07 -8.29
N VAL A 64 -21.84 -12.62 -7.28
CA VAL A 64 -21.61 -11.32 -6.64
C VAL A 64 -20.25 -11.29 -5.93
N ALA A 65 -19.84 -12.38 -5.29
CA ALA A 65 -18.53 -12.46 -4.62
C ALA A 65 -17.36 -12.40 -5.62
N ILE A 66 -17.44 -13.13 -6.74
CA ILE A 66 -16.44 -13.11 -7.81
C ILE A 66 -16.38 -11.72 -8.46
N PHE A 67 -17.53 -11.09 -8.70
CA PHE A 67 -17.57 -9.72 -9.23
C PHE A 67 -16.91 -8.71 -8.28
N GLY A 68 -17.18 -8.83 -6.97
CA GLY A 68 -16.51 -8.02 -5.95
C GLY A 68 -15.00 -8.23 -5.90
N MET A 69 -14.55 -9.48 -6.03
CA MET A 69 -13.12 -9.83 -6.10
C MET A 69 -12.42 -9.13 -7.28
N VAL A 70 -12.97 -9.23 -8.49
CA VAL A 70 -12.35 -8.67 -9.70
C VAL A 70 -12.28 -7.14 -9.62
N THR A 71 -13.41 -6.50 -9.32
CA THR A 71 -13.48 -5.03 -9.26
C THR A 71 -12.56 -4.42 -8.20
N HIS A 72 -12.41 -5.08 -7.05
CA HIS A 72 -11.51 -4.58 -6.00
C HIS A 72 -10.03 -4.82 -6.32
N ALA A 73 -9.71 -5.91 -7.01
CA ALA A 73 -8.36 -6.18 -7.50
C ALA A 73 -7.93 -5.11 -8.52
N ASP A 74 -8.80 -4.77 -9.47
CA ASP A 74 -8.54 -3.71 -10.46
C ASP A 74 -8.38 -2.34 -9.80
N HIS A 75 -9.22 -2.04 -8.81
CA HIS A 75 -9.14 -0.77 -8.08
C HIS A 75 -7.81 -0.62 -7.33
N TYR A 76 -7.33 -1.68 -6.67
CA TYR A 76 -6.05 -1.67 -5.97
C TYR A 76 -4.86 -1.42 -6.90
N LEU A 77 -4.88 -2.02 -8.11
CA LEU A 77 -3.81 -1.83 -9.09
C LEU A 77 -3.79 -0.39 -9.61
N LEU A 78 -4.96 0.16 -9.96
CA LEU A 78 -5.09 1.55 -10.40
C LEU A 78 -4.71 2.55 -9.29
N GLU A 79 -5.11 2.28 -8.05
CA GLU A 79 -4.76 3.13 -6.92
C GLU A 79 -3.25 3.14 -6.69
N TRP A 80 -2.58 2.00 -6.80
CA TRP A 80 -1.13 1.93 -6.67
C TRP A 80 -0.41 2.67 -7.80
N GLU A 81 -0.84 2.52 -9.05
CA GLU A 81 -0.27 3.30 -10.15
C GLU A 81 -0.47 4.81 -9.95
N GLN A 82 -1.67 5.22 -9.53
CA GLN A 82 -1.98 6.62 -9.25
C GLN A 82 -1.11 7.15 -8.11
N GLN A 83 -0.97 6.40 -7.02
CA GLN A 83 -0.09 6.75 -5.91
C GLN A 83 1.36 6.86 -6.37
N HIS A 84 1.85 5.94 -7.21
CA HIS A 84 3.21 5.99 -7.74
C HIS A 84 3.45 7.25 -8.57
N ARG A 85 2.49 7.63 -9.44
CA ARG A 85 2.54 8.88 -10.21
C ARG A 85 2.55 10.10 -9.28
N VAL A 86 1.63 10.16 -8.32
CA VAL A 86 1.53 11.28 -7.36
C VAL A 86 2.79 11.41 -6.52
N GLN A 87 3.38 10.31 -6.03
CA GLN A 87 4.64 10.35 -5.28
C GLN A 87 5.80 10.88 -6.15
N SER A 88 5.84 10.49 -7.42
CA SER A 88 6.82 11.02 -8.38
C SER A 88 6.65 12.52 -8.66
N GLU A 89 5.45 13.07 -8.49
CA GLU A 89 5.16 14.49 -8.68
C GLU A 89 5.29 15.31 -7.40
N ARG A 90 5.04 14.72 -6.23
CA ARG A 90 5.09 15.39 -4.91
C ARG A 90 6.41 16.11 -4.68
N TRP A 91 7.54 15.46 -4.94
CA TRP A 91 8.86 16.10 -4.76
C TRP A 91 9.07 17.27 -5.73
N ARG A 92 8.51 17.20 -6.95
CA ARG A 92 8.60 18.30 -7.93
C ARG A 92 7.78 19.49 -7.46
N THR A 93 6.60 19.25 -6.91
CA THR A 93 5.75 20.31 -6.35
C THR A 93 6.40 20.95 -5.12
N MET A 94 6.96 20.15 -4.21
CA MET A 94 7.72 20.66 -3.07
C MET A 94 8.94 21.49 -3.51
N ALA A 95 9.70 20.99 -4.49
CA ALA A 95 10.85 21.71 -5.04
C ALA A 95 10.44 23.06 -5.63
N ARG A 96 9.37 23.10 -6.45
CA ARG A 96 8.86 24.35 -7.05
C ARG A 96 8.43 25.35 -5.98
N ASN A 97 7.72 24.90 -4.95
CA ASN A 97 7.24 25.77 -3.89
C ASN A 97 8.40 26.36 -3.06
N GLU A 98 9.39 25.54 -2.69
CA GLU A 98 10.54 26.02 -1.93
C GLU A 98 11.49 26.91 -2.76
N LEU A 99 11.67 26.60 -4.05
CA LEU A 99 12.48 27.43 -4.93
C LEU A 99 11.81 28.78 -5.20
N ALA A 100 10.49 28.77 -5.41
CA ALA A 100 9.70 30.00 -5.54
C ALA A 100 9.76 30.86 -4.26
N ALA A 101 9.67 30.23 -3.08
CA ALA A 101 9.81 30.92 -1.79
C ALA A 101 11.19 31.56 -1.61
N LYS A 102 12.24 30.98 -2.20
CA LYS A 102 13.60 31.53 -2.22
C LYS A 102 13.82 32.58 -3.31
N GLY A 103 12.82 32.86 -4.16
CA GLY A 103 12.92 33.77 -5.29
C GLY A 103 13.73 33.24 -6.47
N THR A 104 14.04 31.93 -6.49
CA THR A 104 14.83 31.29 -7.56
C THR A 104 13.90 30.71 -8.62
N VAL A 105 14.21 30.93 -9.89
CA VAL A 105 13.45 30.35 -11.00
C VAL A 105 13.51 28.81 -10.94
N PRO A 106 12.36 28.11 -10.89
CA PRO A 106 12.33 26.65 -10.79
C PRO A 106 12.69 25.99 -12.13
N SER A 107 13.99 25.93 -12.41
CA SER A 107 14.56 25.17 -13.53
C SER A 107 14.77 23.70 -13.14
N GLU A 108 14.83 22.81 -14.14
CA GLU A 108 15.09 21.38 -13.91
C GLU A 108 16.40 21.14 -13.15
N THR A 109 17.44 21.92 -13.45
CA THR A 109 18.74 21.86 -12.74
C THR A 109 18.61 22.29 -11.28
N ALA A 110 17.85 23.35 -11.00
CA ALA A 110 17.61 23.83 -9.64
C ALA A 110 16.78 22.83 -8.81
N MET A 111 15.76 22.21 -9.42
CA MET A 111 14.96 21.17 -8.75
C MET A 111 15.80 19.93 -8.41
N ARG A 112 16.75 19.54 -9.26
CA ARG A 112 17.68 18.42 -8.96
C ARG A 112 18.69 18.76 -7.87
N ALA A 113 19.24 19.97 -7.89
CA ALA A 113 20.14 20.45 -6.82
C ALA A 113 19.41 20.54 -5.48
N TRP A 114 18.16 21.03 -5.49
CA TRP A 114 17.29 21.03 -4.33
C TRP A 114 17.06 19.61 -3.80
N LYS A 115 16.70 18.65 -4.67
CA LYS A 115 16.46 17.27 -4.28
C LYS A 115 17.68 16.63 -3.60
N ALA A 116 18.87 16.81 -4.18
CA ALA A 116 20.11 16.31 -3.59
C ALA A 116 20.37 16.90 -2.18
N SER A 117 20.13 18.20 -2.01
CA SER A 117 20.27 18.85 -0.71
C SER A 117 19.22 18.41 0.31
N TYR A 118 18.01 18.12 -0.14
CA TYR A 118 16.90 17.64 0.68
C TYR A 118 17.16 16.20 1.16
N ASP A 119 17.59 15.31 0.25
CA ASP A 119 17.94 13.93 0.57
C ASP A 119 19.13 13.86 1.54
N ALA A 120 20.14 14.73 1.38
CA ALA A 120 21.27 14.83 2.31
C ALA A 120 20.83 15.25 3.73
N LYS A 121 19.91 16.23 3.84
CA LYS A 121 19.36 16.65 5.14
C LYS A 121 18.53 15.55 5.80
N LEU A 122 17.74 14.82 5.01
CA LEU A 122 16.92 13.72 5.52
C LEU A 122 17.79 12.59 6.08
N ARG A 123 18.88 12.22 5.38
CA ARG A 123 19.86 11.25 5.87
C ARG A 123 20.54 11.71 7.15
N ALA A 124 21.05 12.94 7.18
CA ALA A 124 21.68 13.49 8.38
C ALA A 124 20.74 13.53 9.60
N THR A 125 19.44 13.80 9.39
CA THR A 125 18.43 13.78 10.46
C THR A 125 18.17 12.35 10.96
N ARG A 126 18.10 11.36 10.05
CA ARG A 126 17.95 9.94 10.40
C ARG A 126 19.16 9.41 11.18
N ASP A 127 20.37 9.79 10.78
CA ASP A 127 21.60 9.35 11.43
C ASP A 127 21.74 9.98 12.83
N ALA A 128 21.32 11.25 12.98
CA ALA A 128 21.28 11.92 14.28
C ALA A 128 20.24 11.30 15.23
N GLN A 129 19.10 10.84 14.71
CA GLN A 129 18.04 10.21 15.51
C GLN A 129 18.41 8.79 15.95
N THR A 130 19.14 8.04 15.13
CA THR A 130 19.67 6.70 15.48
C THR A 130 20.78 6.78 16.55
N THR A 131 21.46 7.92 16.67
CA THR A 131 22.59 8.10 17.60
C THR A 131 22.18 8.72 18.94
N ALA A 132 20.90 9.06 19.15
CA ALA A 132 20.41 9.58 20.43
C ALA A 132 20.13 8.42 21.42
N PRO A 133 20.66 8.45 22.66
CA PRO A 133 20.51 7.36 23.62
C PRO A 133 19.06 7.25 24.13
N GLU A 134 18.59 6.02 24.29
CA GLU A 134 17.32 5.66 24.94
C GLU A 134 17.15 6.37 26.29
N SER A 135 16.10 7.19 26.40
CA SER A 135 15.61 7.70 27.68
C SER A 135 14.49 6.77 28.18
N PRO A 136 14.65 6.09 29.33
CA PRO A 136 13.71 5.08 29.80
C PRO A 136 12.54 5.75 30.54
N ALA A 137 11.42 6.00 29.84
CA ALA A 137 10.22 6.56 30.48
C ALA A 137 8.89 6.19 29.78
N ALA A 138 8.77 4.98 29.22
CA ALA A 138 7.51 4.54 28.61
C ALA A 138 7.17 3.09 29.00
N ALA A 139 7.04 2.85 30.30
CA ALA A 139 6.39 1.66 30.85
C ALA A 139 5.19 2.10 31.70
N ALA A 140 4.01 2.25 31.09
CA ALA A 140 2.68 2.18 31.76
C ALA A 140 1.48 2.32 30.78
N ALA A 141 0.98 1.18 30.27
CA ALA A 141 -0.43 0.77 30.02
C ALA A 141 -1.43 1.61 29.16
N PRO A 142 -2.61 1.08 28.74
CA PRO A 142 -3.07 -0.31 28.59
C PRO A 142 -3.56 -0.67 27.16
N ALA A 143 -3.75 -1.97 26.96
CA ALA A 143 -4.32 -2.60 25.77
C ALA A 143 -5.82 -2.30 25.58
N GLY A 144 -6.24 -2.12 24.32
CA GLY A 144 -7.66 -2.12 23.95
C GLY A 144 -7.95 -1.69 22.51
N ILE A 145 -8.34 -2.66 21.68
CA ILE A 145 -9.13 -2.54 20.43
C ILE A 145 -8.38 -2.00 19.17
N ALA A 146 -7.66 -2.87 18.45
CA ALA A 146 -7.26 -2.58 17.05
C ALA A 146 -6.93 -3.84 16.23
N SER A 147 -7.79 -4.86 16.24
CA SER A 147 -7.45 -6.16 15.62
C SER A 147 -7.77 -6.31 14.11
N VAL A 148 -8.17 -5.24 13.40
CA VAL A 148 -8.45 -5.31 11.94
C VAL A 148 -7.56 -4.38 11.12
N GLU A 149 -7.18 -3.22 11.66
CA GLU A 149 -6.22 -2.30 11.02
C GLU A 149 -4.76 -2.75 11.20
N GLY A 150 -4.51 -3.49 12.28
CA GLY A 150 -3.20 -4.07 12.64
C GLY A 150 -2.62 -5.00 11.58
N GLY A 151 -3.46 -5.70 10.80
CA GLY A 151 -2.99 -6.60 9.75
C GLY A 151 -2.46 -5.86 8.51
N ARG A 152 -3.07 -4.73 8.14
CA ARG A 152 -2.61 -3.89 7.03
C ARG A 152 -1.32 -3.15 7.40
N SER A 153 -1.22 -2.69 8.65
CA SER A 153 -0.02 -2.03 9.17
C SER A 153 1.13 -3.02 9.40
N GLN A 154 0.88 -4.24 9.89
CA GLN A 154 1.92 -5.25 10.05
C GLN A 154 2.54 -5.66 8.71
N VAL A 155 1.72 -5.83 7.67
CA VAL A 155 2.23 -6.25 6.35
C VAL A 155 2.99 -5.12 5.66
N LEU A 156 2.56 -3.86 5.82
CA LEU A 156 3.35 -2.70 5.37
C LEU A 156 4.68 -2.60 6.12
N GLN A 157 4.67 -2.91 7.42
CA GLN A 157 5.87 -2.91 8.26
C GLN A 157 6.82 -4.07 7.91
N GLU A 158 6.30 -5.25 7.55
CA GLU A 158 7.09 -6.36 7.03
C GLU A 158 7.68 -6.07 5.65
N LEU A 159 6.93 -5.39 4.77
CA LEU A 159 7.42 -4.95 3.46
C LEU A 159 8.51 -3.87 3.59
N GLU A 160 8.36 -2.93 4.52
CA GLU A 160 9.37 -1.92 4.85
C GLU A 160 10.61 -2.56 5.49
N ALA A 161 10.45 -3.56 6.36
CA ALA A 161 11.56 -4.31 6.96
C ALA A 161 12.32 -5.15 5.92
N ALA A 162 11.62 -5.85 5.03
CA ALA A 162 12.22 -6.62 3.95
C ALA A 162 12.97 -5.73 2.93
N LYS A 163 12.47 -4.50 2.72
CA LYS A 163 13.17 -3.50 1.92
C LYS A 163 14.45 -3.00 2.60
N HIS A 164 14.42 -2.75 3.91
CA HIS A 164 15.59 -2.33 4.68
C HIS A 164 16.66 -3.43 4.80
N GLU A 165 16.27 -4.70 4.93
CA GLU A 165 17.19 -5.84 4.96
C GLU A 165 17.92 -6.03 3.61
N LYS A 166 17.21 -5.85 2.49
CA LYS A 166 17.82 -5.93 1.16
C LYS A 166 18.67 -4.71 0.78
N GLU A 167 18.33 -3.52 1.26
CA GLU A 167 19.16 -2.32 1.09
C GLU A 167 20.42 -2.40 1.97
N GLY A 168 20.34 -2.98 3.17
CA GLY A 168 21.50 -3.21 4.05
C GLY A 168 22.45 -4.32 3.59
N GLY A 169 21.99 -5.28 2.77
CA GLY A 169 22.82 -6.37 2.25
C GLY A 169 23.69 -6.01 1.04
N VAL A 170 23.52 -4.83 0.44
CA VAL A 170 24.33 -4.37 -0.72
C VAL A 170 25.61 -3.65 -0.30
N ASP A 171 25.71 -3.24 0.98
CA ASP A 171 26.85 -2.47 1.52
C ASP A 171 27.80 -3.30 2.40
N ALA A 172 27.69 -4.63 2.43
CA ALA A 172 28.70 -5.47 3.09
C ALA A 172 29.98 -5.52 2.22
N PRO A 173 31.11 -4.93 2.65
CA PRO A 173 32.37 -5.09 1.94
C PRO A 173 32.80 -6.57 2.04
N ASN A 174 33.08 -7.18 0.88
CA ASN A 174 33.84 -8.43 0.82
C ASN A 174 35.12 -8.26 1.64
N ALA A 175 35.20 -8.97 2.76
CA ALA A 175 36.43 -9.35 3.44
C ALA A 175 36.76 -10.80 3.09
#